data_AF-A0A7T8HFJ4-F1
#
_entry.id   AF-A0A7T8HFJ4-F1
#
_cell.length_a   1.000
_cell.length_b   1.000
_cell.length_c   1.000
_cell.angle_alpha   90.00
_cell.angle_beta   90.00
_cell.angle_gamma   90.00
#
_symmetry.space_group_name_H-M   'P 1'
#
loop_
_entity.id
_entity.type
_entity.pdbx_description
1 polymer ?
#
loop_
_entity_poly.entity_id
_entity_poly.type
_entity_poly.pdbx_seq_one_letter_code
_entity_poly.pdbx_strand_id
1 'polypeptide(L)' 'MRLSNEERAFAVEAYFSNRQSVVATQCTFRNRFNVAPRGPVPDRKSIVTWVTTFRQMGVRDDEELEYLGPSDHL' A
#
# COMPACT_ATOMS: atom_id res chain seq x y z
N MET A 1 14.52 -7.64 -5.54
CA MET A 1 13.42 -8.55 -5.87
C MET A 1 12.37 -7.76 -6.65
N ARG A 2 11.87 -8.29 -7.77
CA ARG A 2 10.78 -7.67 -8.52
C ARG A 2 9.50 -8.43 -8.19
N LEU A 3 8.65 -7.85 -7.36
CA LEU A 3 7.32 -8.40 -7.06
C LEU A 3 6.30 -7.90 -8.07
N SER A 4 5.30 -8.72 -8.36
CA SER A 4 4.14 -8.35 -9.15
C SER A 4 3.29 -7.28 -8.44
N ASN A 5 2.40 -6.61 -9.17
CA ASN A 5 1.47 -5.67 -8.55
C ASN A 5 0.51 -6.37 -7.58
N GLU A 6 0.13 -7.63 -7.86
CA GLU A 6 -0.70 -8.44 -6.97
C GLU A 6 0.01 -8.74 -5.64
N GLU A 7 1.28 -9.16 -5.70
CA GLU A 7 2.10 -9.41 -4.50
C GLU A 7 2.28 -8.14 -3.66
N ARG A 8 2.46 -6.99 -4.32
CA ARG A 8 2.57 -5.69 -3.63
C ARG A 8 1.25 -5.28 -2.97
N ALA A 9 0.14 -5.42 -3.68
CA ALA A 9 -1.19 -5.12 -3.15
C ALA A 9 -1.50 -5.99 -1.93
N PHE A 10 -1.23 -7.29 -2.02
CA PHE A 10 -1.39 -8.22 -0.91
C PHE A 10 -0.52 -7.82 0.30
N ALA A 11 0.74 -7.42 0.07
CA ALA A 11 1.62 -7.00 1.16
C ALA A 11 1.09 -5.75 1.91
N VAL A 12 0.47 -4.80 1.19
CA VAL A 12 -0.17 -3.61 1.80
C VAL A 12 -1.40 -4.01 2.60
N GLU A 13 -2.30 -4.82 2.03
CA GLU A 13 -3.49 -5.32 2.72
C GLU A 13 -3.12 -6.12 3.98
N ALA A 14 -2.21 -7.08 3.86
CA ALA A 14 -1.75 -7.91 4.95
C ALA A 14 -1.08 -7.07 6.06
N TYR A 15 -0.44 -5.95 5.73
CA TYR A 15 0.10 -5.03 6.73
C TYR A 15 -0.98 -4.40 7.59
N PHE A 16 -2.08 -3.94 6.98
CA PHE A 16 -3.21 -3.38 7.73
C PHE A 16 -3.91 -4.46 8.57
N SER A 17 -4.19 -5.63 7.99
CA SER A 17 -4.83 -6.75 8.69
C SER A 17 -4.01 -7.30 9.86
N ASN A 18 -2.69 -7.24 9.77
CA ASN A 18 -1.77 -7.68 10.82
C ASN A 18 -1.37 -6.56 11.80
N ARG A 19 -2.26 -5.59 12.04
CA ARG A 19 -2.04 -4.49 13.00
C ARG A 19 -0.72 -3.75 12.75
N GLN A 20 -0.37 -3.55 11.48
CA GLN A 20 0.84 -2.84 11.06
C GLN A 20 2.15 -3.54 11.47
N SER A 21 2.12 -4.85 11.71
CA SER A 21 3.32 -5.64 12.00
C SER A 21 4.00 -6.13 10.73
N VAL A 22 5.23 -5.67 10.50
CA VAL A 22 6.07 -6.08 9.36
C VAL A 22 6.37 -7.58 9.39
N VAL A 23 6.68 -8.13 10.56
CA VAL A 23 7.03 -9.55 10.71
C VAL A 23 5.82 -10.44 10.42
N ALA A 24 4.64 -10.08 10.96
CA ALA A 24 3.41 -10.82 10.69
C ALA A 24 3.00 -10.71 9.21
N THR A 25 3.22 -9.55 8.58
CA THR A 25 3.02 -9.35 7.14
C THR A 25 3.91 -10.29 6.33
N GLN A 26 5.21 -10.36 6.63
CA GLN A 26 6.15 -11.25 5.94
C GLN A 26 5.80 -12.73 6.14
N CYS A 27 5.36 -13.12 7.34
CA CYS A 27 4.90 -14.47 7.62
C CYS A 27 3.66 -14.82 6.79
N THR A 28 2.67 -13.93 6.77
CA THR A 28 1.44 -14.09 6.00
C THR A 28 1.72 -14.15 4.49
N PHE A 29 2.58 -13.26 3.99
CA PHE A 29 3.04 -13.23 2.60
C PHE A 29 3.69 -14.55 2.20
N ARG A 30 4.60 -15.05 3.04
CA ARG A 30 5.28 -16.33 2.81
C ARG A 30 4.27 -17.47 2.66
N ASN A 31 3.28 -17.55 3.56
CA ASN A 31 2.25 -18.59 3.51
C ASN A 31 1.35 -18.44 2.27
N ARG A 32 0.96 -17.21 1.91
CA ARG A 32 0.10 -16.93 0.76
C ARG A 32 0.71 -17.35 -0.58
N PHE A 33 1.99 -17.03 -0.78
CA PHE A 33 2.70 -17.26 -2.03
C PHE A 33 3.61 -18.50 -2.02
N ASN A 34 3.47 -19.36 -0.98
CA ASN A 34 4.26 -20.57 -0.80
C ASN A 34 5.78 -20.34 -0.94
N VAL A 35 6.26 -19.25 -0.36
CA VAL A 35 7.69 -18.87 -0.44
C VAL A 35 8.52 -19.82 0.41
N ALA A 36 9.56 -20.41 -0.16
CA ALA A 36 10.47 -21.28 0.57
C ALA A 36 11.05 -20.61 1.85
N PRO A 37 11.54 -21.37 2.84
CA PRO A 37 12.08 -20.81 4.09
C PRO A 37 13.15 -19.74 3.89
N ARG A 38 14.02 -19.92 2.90
CA ARG A 38 15.04 -18.94 2.47
C ARG A 38 14.66 -18.17 1.20
N GLY A 39 13.44 -18.39 0.71
CA GLY A 39 12.89 -17.67 -0.42
C GLY A 39 12.69 -16.19 -0.08
N PRO A 40 12.69 -15.31 -1.09
CA PRO A 40 12.68 -13.89 -0.85
C PRO A 40 11.26 -13.42 -0.47
N VAL A 41 11.19 -12.52 0.51
CA VAL A 41 9.95 -11.83 0.93
C VAL A 41 10.19 -10.32 0.90
N PRO A 42 9.14 -9.49 0.76
CA PRO A 42 9.32 -8.05 0.79
C PRO A 42 9.96 -7.63 2.11
N ASP A 43 11.02 -6.81 2.02
CA ASP A 43 11.70 -6.28 3.19
C ASP A 43 10.88 -5.18 3.86
N ARG A 44 11.30 -4.77 5.06
CA ARG A 44 10.63 -3.71 5.83
C ARG A 44 10.50 -2.42 5.01
N LYS A 45 11.56 -2.04 4.28
CA LYS A 45 11.60 -0.79 3.53
C LYS A 45 10.54 -0.81 2.43
N SER A 46 10.45 -1.89 1.68
CA SER A 46 9.49 -2.08 0.59
C SER A 46 8.05 -2.03 1.10
N ILE A 47 7.74 -2.75 2.19
CA ILE A 47 6.41 -2.76 2.79
C ILE A 47 6.03 -1.34 3.23
N VAL A 48 6.91 -0.67 3.97
CA VAL A 48 6.64 0.70 4.47
C VAL A 48 6.48 1.69 3.31
N THR A 49 7.34 1.61 2.28
CA THR A 49 7.22 2.48 1.10
C THR A 49 5.87 2.29 0.41
N TRP A 50 5.43 1.06 0.15
CA TRP A 50 4.14 0.82 -0.51
C TRP A 50 2.95 1.28 0.33
N VAL A 51 2.99 1.05 1.65
CA VAL A 51 1.94 1.53 2.56
C VAL A 51 1.90 3.05 2.59
N THR A 52 3.05 3.72 2.63
CA THR A 52 3.13 5.19 2.58
C THR A 52 2.58 5.73 1.27
N THR A 53 2.99 5.16 0.13
CA THR A 53 2.45 5.55 -1.18
C THR A 53 0.94 5.35 -1.24
N PHE A 54 0.43 4.22 -0.75
CA PHE A 54 -1.00 3.95 -0.69
C PHE A 54 -1.75 5.02 0.13
N ARG A 55 -1.25 5.36 1.33
CA ARG A 55 -1.84 6.41 2.18
C ARG A 55 -1.83 7.78 1.52
N GLN A 56 -0.75 8.13 0.82
CA GLN A 56 -0.62 9.43 0.15
C GLN A 56 -1.58 9.56 -1.05
N MET A 57 -1.80 8.48 -1.80
CA MET A 57 -2.75 8.51 -2.91
C MET A 57 -4.19 8.74 -2.43
N GLY A 58 -4.58 8.18 -1.28
CA GLY A 58 -5.90 8.44 -0.70
C GLY A 58 -6.12 9.86 -0.18
N VAL A 59 -5.09 10.71 -0.13
CA VAL A 59 -5.20 12.13 0.29
C VAL A 59 -5.35 13.06 -0.93
N ARG A 60 -4.99 12.60 -2.13
CA ARG A 60 -4.94 13.46 -3.32
C ARG A 60 -6.30 13.74 -3.97
N ASP A 61 -7.31 12.95 -3.66
CA ASP A 61 -8.64 13.08 -4.26
C ASP A 61 -9.55 14.08 -3.50
N ASP A 62 -9.08 14.63 -2.38
CA ASP A 62 -9.84 15.58 -1.54
C ASP A 62 -9.58 17.07 -1.88
N GLU A 63 -8.69 17.38 -2.83
CA GLU A 63 -8.25 18.75 -3.16
C GLU A 63 -8.85 19.33 -4.46
N GLU A 64 -9.90 18.73 -5.02
CA GLU A 64 -10.52 19.12 -6.31
C GLU A 64 -12.01 19.51 -6.19
N LEU A 65 -12.41 20.18 -5.10
CA LEU A 65 -13.77 20.74 -4.98
C LEU A 65 -13.80 22.13 -4.30
N GLU A 66 -12.94 23.05 -4.71
CA GLU A 66 -13.16 24.47 -4.44
C GLU A 66 -13.25 25.28 -5.75
N TYR A 67 -14.49 25.69 -6.06
CA TYR A 67 -14.88 26.90 -6.79
C TYR A 67 -15.04 26.88 -8.33
N LEU A 68 -16.28 26.69 -8.78
CA LEU A 68 -16.88 27.43 -9.91
C LEU A 68 -18.38 27.66 -9.65
N GLY A 69 -18.69 28.55 -8.70
CA GLY A 69 -19.97 29.26 -8.76
C GLY A 69 -19.89 30.34 -9.85
N PRO A 70 -20.94 30.58 -10.64
CA PRO A 70 -20.91 31.65 -11.62
C PRO A 70 -20.81 33.00 -10.89
N SER A 71 -19.61 33.58 -10.89
CA SER A 71 -19.42 34.97 -10.49
C SER A 71 -20.04 35.87 -11.54
N ASP A 72 -21.01 36.66 -11.10
CA ASP A 72 -21.64 37.74 -11.84
C ASP A 72 -20.60 38.55 -12.65
N HIS A 73 -20.68 38.43 -13.96
CA HIS A 73 -20.16 39.46 -14.85
C HIS A 73 -21.32 40.40 -15.17
N LEU A 74 -21.18 41.60 -14.59
CA LEU A 74 -21.93 42.86 -14.79
C LEU A 74 -22.77 42.95 -16.07
#